data_AF-A0A8I2YHF9-F1
#
_entry.id   AF-A0A8I2YHF9-F1
#
_cell.length_a   1.000
_cell.length_b   1.000
_cell.length_c   1.000
_cell.angle_alpha   90.00
_cell.angle_beta   90.00
_cell.angle_gamma   90.00
#
_symmetry.space_group_name_H-M   'P 1'
#
loop_
_entity.id
_entity.type
_entity.pdbx_description
1 polymer ?
#
loop_
_entity_poly.entity_id
_entity_poly.type
_entity_poly.pdbx_seq_one_letter_code
_entity_poly.pdbx_strand_id
1 'polypeptide(L)'
;MHPEWYARFVKSRRCYVNARRLLAKHSAEGALPDLESYVEQKRDASGWRMALEMVQYAGDTHVSDAFLGDALLRQLHDHACDIAAWSEDIVSCAKGLPRKHEANIVTILMRERNVPLECAVSAAGTLVKQSVEAFLATEEGLLLVPDFAADHEVRRYLRGVRDWIAGSVNWLYETQLFLGEKGNEVRAFGWVFIPVPP
;
A
#
# COMPACT_ATOMS: atom_id res chain seq x y z
N MET A 1 23.25 10.09 -11.15
CA MET A 1 21.81 9.84 -11.01
C MET A 1 21.35 9.10 -12.26
N HIS A 2 20.81 7.88 -12.11
CA HIS A 2 20.46 7.03 -13.25
C HIS A 2 19.30 7.67 -14.04
N PRO A 3 19.47 8.06 -15.31
CA PRO A 3 18.43 8.75 -16.08
C PRO A 3 17.11 7.97 -16.15
N GLU A 4 17.19 6.64 -16.24
CA GLU A 4 16.03 5.76 -16.32
C GLU A 4 15.26 5.68 -14.99
N TRP A 5 15.98 5.63 -13.86
CA TRP A 5 15.35 5.72 -12.54
C TRP A 5 14.58 7.03 -12.39
N TYR A 6 15.22 8.14 -12.79
CA TYR A 6 14.57 9.45 -12.73
C TYR A 6 13.30 9.50 -13.59
N ALA A 7 13.34 8.90 -14.79
CA ALA A 7 12.17 8.80 -15.65
C ALA A 7 11.02 8.00 -14.99
N ARG A 8 11.32 6.87 -14.32
CA ARG A 8 10.33 6.09 -13.55
C ARG A 8 9.77 6.89 -12.38
N PHE A 9 10.62 7.55 -11.60
CA PHE A 9 10.19 8.40 -10.48
C PHE A 9 9.30 9.57 -10.94
N VAL A 10 9.65 10.24 -12.04
CA VAL A 10 8.82 11.32 -12.61
C VAL A 10 7.47 10.78 -13.10
N LYS A 11 7.46 9.57 -13.69
CA LYS A 11 6.22 8.90 -14.11
C LYS A 11 5.34 8.57 -12.91
N SER A 12 5.87 7.94 -11.86
CA SER A 12 5.09 7.58 -10.66
C SER A 12 4.55 8.82 -9.94
N ARG A 13 5.31 9.91 -9.86
CA ARG A 13 4.84 11.21 -9.37
C ARG A 13 3.66 11.75 -10.20
N ARG A 14 3.70 11.64 -11.53
CA ARG A 14 2.61 12.09 -12.40
C ARG A 14 1.34 11.25 -12.18
N CYS A 15 1.48 9.93 -12.08
CA CYS A 15 0.37 9.04 -11.75
C CYS A 15 -0.27 9.43 -10.42
N TYR A 16 0.54 9.64 -9.37
CA TYR A 16 0.07 10.09 -8.06
C TYR A 16 -0.76 11.38 -8.12
N VAL A 17 -0.24 12.43 -8.77
CA VAL A 17 -0.95 13.71 -8.88
C VAL A 17 -2.27 13.55 -9.63
N ASN A 18 -2.28 12.78 -10.72
CA ASN A 18 -3.48 12.54 -11.51
C ASN A 18 -4.53 11.73 -10.73
N ALA A 19 -4.11 10.66 -10.06
CA ALA A 19 -5.00 9.81 -9.27
C ALA A 19 -5.60 10.58 -8.08
N ARG A 20 -4.81 11.43 -7.39
CA ARG A 20 -5.32 12.32 -6.33
C ARG A 20 -6.37 13.31 -6.84
N ARG A 21 -6.16 13.88 -8.03
CA ARG A 21 -7.15 14.77 -8.67
C ARG A 21 -8.44 14.03 -9.00
N LEU A 22 -8.33 12.81 -9.51
CA LEU A 22 -9.50 11.99 -9.85
C LEU A 22 -10.32 11.63 -8.60
N LEU A 23 -9.67 11.18 -7.52
CA LEU A 23 -10.35 10.88 -6.26
C LEU A 23 -11.01 12.13 -5.67
N ALA A 24 -10.35 13.29 -5.71
CA ALA A 24 -10.93 14.54 -5.24
C ALA A 24 -12.18 14.93 -6.05
N LYS A 25 -12.16 14.72 -7.38
CA LYS A 25 -13.31 14.95 -8.25
C LYS A 25 -14.47 14.00 -7.91
N HIS A 26 -14.21 12.70 -7.81
CA HIS A 26 -15.26 11.71 -7.45
C HIS A 26 -15.89 12.03 -6.09
N SER A 27 -15.07 12.40 -5.10
CA SER A 27 -15.53 12.80 -3.78
C SER A 27 -16.43 14.04 -3.82
N ALA A 28 -16.05 15.07 -4.60
CA ALA A 28 -16.84 16.28 -4.80
C ALA A 28 -18.17 16.02 -5.53
N GLU A 29 -18.21 15.04 -6.42
CA GLU A 29 -19.42 14.59 -7.14
C GLU A 29 -20.29 13.63 -6.31
N GLY A 30 -19.85 13.28 -5.08
CA GLY A 30 -20.56 12.36 -4.20
C GLY A 30 -20.43 10.88 -4.60
N ALA A 31 -19.54 10.55 -5.54
CA ALA A 31 -19.30 9.21 -6.03
C ALA A 31 -18.25 8.48 -5.16
N LEU A 32 -18.65 7.36 -4.56
CA LEU A 32 -17.71 6.40 -3.97
C LEU A 32 -17.46 5.27 -4.98
N PRO A 33 -16.20 4.95 -5.29
CA PRO A 33 -15.86 3.83 -6.17
C PRO A 33 -16.30 2.49 -5.54
N ASP A 34 -16.51 1.49 -6.40
CA ASP A 34 -16.51 0.09 -5.97
C ASP A 34 -15.10 -0.35 -5.52
N LEU A 35 -15.01 -1.54 -4.92
CA LEU A 35 -13.79 -2.09 -4.36
C LEU A 35 -12.69 -2.25 -5.40
N GLU A 36 -13.01 -2.79 -6.57
CA GLU A 36 -12.04 -3.01 -7.65
C GLU A 36 -11.44 -1.67 -8.12
N SER A 37 -12.32 -0.72 -8.46
CA SER A 37 -11.95 0.63 -8.87
C SER A 37 -11.16 1.36 -7.79
N TYR A 38 -11.51 1.17 -6.52
CA TYR A 38 -10.78 1.74 -5.40
C TYR A 38 -9.36 1.19 -5.30
N VAL A 39 -9.18 -0.13 -5.40
CA VAL A 39 -7.86 -0.77 -5.28
C VAL A 39 -6.92 -0.21 -6.35
N GLU A 40 -7.36 -0.17 -7.61
CA GLU A 40 -6.56 0.38 -8.70
C GLU A 40 -6.20 1.86 -8.48
N GLN A 41 -7.17 2.69 -8.11
CA GLN A 41 -6.95 4.11 -7.87
C GLN A 41 -6.05 4.36 -6.65
N LYS A 42 -6.20 3.57 -5.58
CA LYS A 42 -5.47 3.72 -4.32
C LYS A 42 -3.98 3.42 -4.49
N ARG A 43 -3.60 2.44 -5.32
CA ARG A 43 -2.19 2.14 -5.62
C ARG A 43 -1.44 3.37 -6.12
N ASP A 44 -2.06 4.15 -7.00
CA ASP A 44 -1.45 5.39 -7.51
C ASP A 44 -1.65 6.58 -6.57
N ALA A 45 -2.85 6.74 -6.00
CA ALA A 45 -3.18 7.91 -5.18
C ALA A 45 -2.58 7.89 -3.76
N SER A 46 -2.09 6.75 -3.27
CA SER A 46 -1.42 6.65 -1.97
C SER A 46 -0.03 7.27 -1.98
N GLY A 47 0.63 7.33 -3.15
CA GLY A 47 2.02 7.74 -3.25
C GLY A 47 3.02 6.62 -2.94
N TRP A 48 2.55 5.42 -2.59
CA TRP A 48 3.42 4.30 -2.23
C TRP A 48 4.26 3.77 -3.40
N ARG A 49 3.73 3.78 -4.64
CA ARG A 49 4.55 3.49 -5.84
C ARG A 49 5.72 4.45 -5.98
N MET A 50 5.51 5.73 -5.68
CA MET A 50 6.57 6.74 -5.74
C MET A 50 7.61 6.49 -4.64
N ALA A 51 7.19 6.04 -3.45
CA ALA A 51 8.11 5.64 -2.38
C ALA A 51 8.88 4.36 -2.73
N LEU A 52 8.26 3.38 -3.40
CA LEU A 52 8.92 2.15 -3.86
C LEU A 52 10.04 2.43 -4.87
N GLU A 53 9.88 3.41 -5.77
CA GLU A 53 10.99 3.83 -6.66
C GLU A 53 12.22 4.27 -5.86
N MET A 54 12.04 4.82 -4.65
CA MET A 54 13.16 5.23 -3.79
C MET A 54 13.93 4.04 -3.19
N VAL A 55 13.37 2.83 -3.17
CA VAL A 55 14.08 1.63 -2.67
C VAL A 55 15.35 1.38 -3.47
N GLN A 56 15.26 1.48 -4.80
CA GLN A 56 16.43 1.31 -5.67
C GLN A 56 17.51 2.36 -5.37
N TYR A 57 17.07 3.61 -5.20
CA TYR A 57 17.95 4.75 -4.95
C TYR A 57 18.62 4.69 -3.57
N ALA A 58 17.83 4.48 -2.51
CA ALA A 58 18.33 4.42 -1.13
C ALA A 58 19.21 3.19 -0.91
N GLY A 59 18.84 2.09 -1.56
CA GLY A 59 19.60 0.85 -1.56
C GLY A 59 20.71 0.83 -2.59
N ASP A 60 21.07 1.92 -3.28
CA ASP A 60 22.10 1.98 -4.33
C ASP A 60 22.21 0.66 -5.13
N THR A 61 21.06 0.20 -5.67
CA THR A 61 20.95 -1.09 -6.36
C THR A 61 20.83 -0.90 -7.86
N HIS A 62 21.51 -1.76 -8.62
CA HIS A 62 21.49 -1.73 -10.08
C HIS A 62 20.98 -3.06 -10.64
N VAL A 63 19.67 -3.15 -10.76
CA VAL A 63 18.98 -4.31 -11.36
C VAL A 63 18.79 -4.12 -12.86
N SER A 64 18.76 -5.22 -13.60
CA SER A 64 18.61 -5.21 -15.07
C SER A 64 17.25 -4.72 -15.54
N ASP A 65 17.18 -4.18 -16.77
CA ASP A 65 15.92 -3.82 -17.41
C ASP A 65 14.98 -5.00 -17.62
N ALA A 66 15.53 -6.20 -17.84
CA ALA A 66 14.75 -7.43 -17.93
C ALA A 66 13.99 -7.70 -16.63
N PHE A 67 14.64 -7.52 -15.48
CA PHE A 67 14.00 -7.63 -14.18
C PHE A 67 12.99 -6.50 -13.95
N LEU A 68 13.36 -5.25 -14.27
CA LEU A 68 12.46 -4.09 -14.11
C LEU A 68 11.20 -4.16 -14.99
N GLY A 69 11.29 -4.81 -16.14
CA GLY A 69 10.17 -5.03 -17.07
C GLY A 69 9.30 -6.25 -16.74
N ASP A 70 9.69 -7.06 -15.76
CA ASP A 70 9.04 -8.33 -15.47
C ASP A 70 7.61 -8.15 -14.95
N ALA A 71 6.72 -9.08 -15.29
CA ALA A 71 5.32 -9.03 -14.88
C ALA A 71 5.13 -9.36 -13.39
N LEU A 72 5.90 -10.31 -12.85
CA LEU A 72 5.87 -10.67 -11.44
C LEU A 72 6.41 -9.52 -10.58
N LEU A 73 7.42 -8.77 -11.05
CA LEU A 73 7.89 -7.59 -10.33
C LEU A 73 6.78 -6.51 -10.21
N ARG A 74 6.01 -6.31 -11.28
CA ARG A 74 4.86 -5.39 -11.23
C ARG A 74 3.80 -5.86 -10.24
N GLN A 75 3.48 -7.16 -10.21
CA GLN A 75 2.56 -7.74 -9.23
C GLN A 75 3.09 -7.61 -7.80
N LEU A 76 4.39 -7.84 -7.60
CA LEU A 76 5.06 -7.67 -6.31
C LEU A 76 4.88 -6.24 -5.79
N HIS A 77 5.09 -5.22 -6.64
CA HIS A 77 4.88 -3.82 -6.28
C HIS A 77 3.42 -3.49 -5.99
N ASP A 78 2.48 -4.10 -6.72
CA ASP A 78 1.04 -3.94 -6.46
C ASP A 78 0.68 -4.49 -5.07
N HIS A 79 1.14 -5.69 -4.73
CA HIS A 79 0.93 -6.28 -3.41
C HIS A 79 1.59 -5.43 -2.30
N ALA A 80 2.81 -4.94 -2.52
CA ALA A 80 3.48 -4.05 -1.58
C ALA A 80 2.68 -2.76 -1.32
N CYS A 81 2.14 -2.14 -2.38
CA CYS A 81 1.29 -0.96 -2.28
C CYS A 81 -0.03 -1.27 -1.56
N ASP A 82 -0.66 -2.40 -1.84
CA ASP A 82 -1.91 -2.82 -1.22
C ASP A 82 -1.74 -3.02 0.29
N ILE A 83 -0.67 -3.71 0.70
CA ILE A 83 -0.33 -3.92 2.12
C ILE A 83 -0.20 -2.56 2.84
N ALA A 84 0.61 -1.65 2.29
CA ALA A 84 0.85 -0.35 2.91
C ALA A 84 -0.42 0.53 2.92
N ALA A 85 -1.13 0.64 1.79
CA ALA A 85 -2.29 1.49 1.64
C ALA A 85 -3.48 1.05 2.50
N TRP A 86 -3.78 -0.26 2.53
CA TRP A 86 -4.91 -0.76 3.30
C TRP A 86 -4.59 -0.79 4.80
N SER A 87 -3.34 -1.04 5.19
CA SER A 87 -2.91 -0.90 6.60
C SER A 87 -3.06 0.55 7.08
N GLU A 88 -2.66 1.52 6.26
CA GLU A 88 -2.85 2.95 6.54
C GLU A 88 -4.34 3.29 6.68
N ASP A 89 -5.17 2.81 5.76
CA ASP A 89 -6.61 3.07 5.81
C ASP A 89 -7.26 2.50 7.07
N ILE A 90 -6.90 1.28 7.48
CA ILE A 90 -7.40 0.64 8.71
C ILE A 90 -6.98 1.47 9.93
N VAL A 91 -5.70 1.79 10.05
CA VAL A 91 -5.17 2.53 11.20
C VAL A 91 -5.70 3.98 11.22
N SER A 92 -5.99 4.56 10.06
CA SER A 92 -6.60 5.90 9.97
C SER A 92 -7.99 5.99 10.59
N CYS A 93 -8.75 4.88 10.65
CA CYS A 93 -10.06 4.85 11.30
C CYS A 93 -10.01 5.16 12.80
N ALA A 94 -8.85 5.04 13.45
CA ALA A 94 -8.67 5.45 14.85
C ALA A 94 -8.93 6.95 15.08
N LYS A 95 -8.84 7.77 14.02
CA LYS A 95 -9.17 9.20 14.04
C LYS A 95 -10.68 9.48 13.90
N GLY A 96 -11.47 8.43 13.65
CA GLY A 96 -12.85 8.52 13.22
C GLY A 96 -13.04 8.02 11.79
N LEU A 97 -14.29 7.73 11.43
CA LEU A 97 -14.60 7.26 10.08
C LEU A 97 -14.38 8.38 9.05
N PRO A 98 -13.88 8.03 7.85
CA PRO A 98 -13.79 8.96 6.73
C PRO A 98 -15.12 9.64 6.43
N ARG A 99 -15.06 10.82 5.81
CA ARG A 99 -16.27 11.52 5.36
C ARG A 99 -17.04 10.65 4.36
N LYS A 100 -18.35 10.89 4.22
CA LYS A 100 -19.27 10.09 3.38
C LYS A 100 -18.77 9.79 1.95
N HIS A 101 -17.95 10.65 1.38
CA HIS A 101 -17.43 10.52 0.00
C HIS A 101 -15.91 10.42 -0.04
N GLU A 102 -15.25 10.13 1.08
CA GLU A 102 -13.82 9.90 1.16
C GLU A 102 -13.57 8.39 1.11
N ALA A 103 -12.85 7.97 0.08
CA ALA A 103 -12.64 6.55 -0.19
C ALA A 103 -11.66 5.94 0.81
N ASN A 104 -12.10 4.88 1.49
CA ASN A 104 -11.31 4.08 2.40
C ASN A 104 -11.78 2.62 2.30
N ILE A 105 -10.85 1.67 2.36
CA ILE A 105 -11.18 0.24 2.20
C ILE A 105 -12.27 -0.22 3.18
N VAL A 106 -12.25 0.28 4.42
CA VAL A 106 -13.23 -0.09 5.46
C VAL A 106 -14.62 0.44 5.10
N THR A 107 -14.75 1.72 4.72
CA THR A 107 -16.06 2.30 4.39
C THR A 107 -16.65 1.71 3.11
N ILE A 108 -15.81 1.37 2.14
CA ILE A 108 -16.22 0.66 0.92
C ILE A 108 -16.75 -0.74 1.27
N LEU A 109 -16.01 -1.51 2.08
CA LEU A 109 -16.44 -2.85 2.50
C LEU A 109 -17.72 -2.83 3.33
N MET A 110 -17.91 -1.83 4.21
CA MET A 110 -19.17 -1.63 4.93
C MET A 110 -20.34 -1.48 3.94
N ARG A 111 -20.18 -0.63 2.92
CA ARG A 111 -21.21 -0.35 1.91
C ARG A 111 -21.50 -1.57 1.03
N GLU A 112 -20.46 -2.17 0.45
CA GLU A 112 -20.63 -3.25 -0.53
C GLU A 112 -21.15 -4.54 0.09
N ARG A 113 -20.71 -4.86 1.32
CA ARG A 113 -21.10 -6.10 2.00
C ARG A 113 -22.29 -5.89 2.94
N ASN A 114 -22.73 -4.65 3.16
CA ASN A 114 -23.77 -4.28 4.12
C ASN A 114 -23.49 -4.84 5.52
N VAL A 115 -22.29 -4.58 6.04
CA VAL A 115 -21.80 -5.11 7.33
C VAL A 115 -21.40 -3.97 8.29
N PRO A 116 -21.46 -4.19 9.62
CA PRO A 116 -21.00 -3.20 10.58
C PRO A 116 -19.48 -2.98 10.52
N LEU A 117 -19.02 -1.89 11.12
CA LEU A 117 -17.63 -1.45 11.13
C LEU A 117 -16.64 -2.56 11.50
N GLU A 118 -16.90 -3.28 12.59
CA GLU A 118 -16.02 -4.36 13.07
C GLU A 118 -15.82 -5.46 12.02
N CYS A 119 -16.90 -5.87 11.34
CA CYS A 119 -16.84 -6.84 10.27
C CYS A 119 -16.06 -6.32 9.06
N ALA A 120 -16.21 -5.04 8.72
CA ALA A 120 -15.47 -4.42 7.62
C ALA A 120 -13.98 -4.25 7.92
N VAL A 121 -13.61 -3.90 9.15
CA VAL A 121 -12.21 -3.84 9.61
C VAL A 121 -11.58 -5.23 9.56
N SER A 122 -12.29 -6.26 10.04
CA SER A 122 -11.82 -7.66 9.95
C SER A 122 -11.65 -8.13 8.50
N ALA A 123 -12.58 -7.76 7.63
CA ALA A 123 -12.49 -8.02 6.19
C ALA A 123 -11.30 -7.32 5.54
N ALA A 124 -11.05 -6.04 5.87
CA ALA A 124 -9.89 -5.30 5.38
C ALA A 124 -8.57 -5.92 5.87
N GLY A 125 -8.51 -6.33 7.14
CA GLY A 125 -7.35 -7.06 7.68
C GLY A 125 -7.11 -8.39 6.99
N THR A 126 -8.17 -9.09 6.59
CA THR A 126 -8.06 -10.31 5.77
C THR A 126 -7.47 -10.02 4.40
N LEU A 127 -7.88 -8.93 3.74
CA LEU A 127 -7.30 -8.50 2.46
C LEU A 127 -5.81 -8.17 2.61
N VAL A 128 -5.41 -7.46 3.67
CA VAL A 128 -3.99 -7.19 3.97
C VAL A 128 -3.22 -8.50 4.11
N LYS A 129 -3.74 -9.47 4.87
CA LYS A 129 -3.10 -10.78 5.05
C LYS A 129 -2.94 -11.52 3.71
N GLN A 130 -3.98 -11.54 2.88
CA GLN A 130 -3.95 -12.15 1.55
C GLN A 130 -2.90 -11.48 0.65
N SER A 131 -2.78 -10.15 0.70
CA SER A 131 -1.73 -9.43 -0.05
C SER A 131 -0.33 -9.75 0.44
N VAL A 132 -0.12 -10.01 1.74
CA VAL A 132 1.17 -10.50 2.26
C VAL A 132 1.49 -11.89 1.72
N GLU A 133 0.52 -12.81 1.75
CA GLU A 133 0.69 -14.16 1.19
C GLU A 133 1.01 -14.12 -0.31
N ALA A 134 0.29 -13.29 -1.07
CA ALA A 134 0.51 -13.08 -2.50
C ALA A 134 1.87 -12.42 -2.79
N PHE A 135 2.29 -11.44 -1.98
CA PHE A 135 3.63 -10.84 -2.08
C PHE A 135 4.73 -11.91 -1.94
N LEU A 136 4.65 -12.74 -0.90
CA LEU A 136 5.65 -13.78 -0.63
C LEU A 136 5.70 -14.83 -1.74
N ALA A 137 4.54 -15.27 -2.24
CA ALA A 137 4.46 -16.20 -3.36
C ALA A 137 5.01 -15.61 -4.67
N THR A 138 4.74 -14.32 -4.92
CA THR A 138 5.25 -13.62 -6.12
C THR A 138 6.77 -13.46 -6.07
N GLU A 139 7.30 -13.15 -4.89
CA GLU A 139 8.73 -13.06 -4.65
C GLU A 139 9.43 -14.41 -4.83
N GLU A 140 8.84 -15.49 -4.33
CA GLU A 140 9.32 -16.85 -4.59
C GLU A 140 9.33 -17.14 -6.10
N GLY A 141 8.26 -16.77 -6.81
CA GLY A 141 8.18 -16.90 -8.27
C GLY A 141 9.30 -16.16 -9.02
N LEU A 142 9.64 -14.94 -8.60
CA LEU A 142 10.78 -14.19 -9.15
C LEU A 142 12.11 -14.92 -8.91
N LEU A 143 12.29 -15.53 -7.74
CA LEU A 143 13.50 -16.26 -7.37
C LEU A 143 13.57 -17.68 -7.97
N LEU A 144 12.53 -18.15 -8.67
CA LEU A 144 12.60 -19.36 -9.49
C LEU A 144 13.19 -19.10 -10.88
N VAL A 145 13.23 -17.84 -11.34
CA VAL A 145 13.89 -17.47 -12.60
C VAL A 145 15.40 -17.53 -12.41
N PRO A 146 16.15 -18.41 -13.09
CA PRO A 146 17.57 -18.66 -12.79
C PRO A 146 18.45 -17.40 -12.84
N ASP A 147 18.22 -16.53 -13.82
CA ASP A 147 19.00 -15.29 -13.98
C ASP A 147 18.76 -14.32 -12.82
N PHE A 148 17.51 -14.16 -12.39
CA PHE A 148 17.14 -13.31 -11.26
C PHE A 148 17.63 -13.90 -9.93
N ALA A 149 17.50 -15.22 -9.79
CA ALA A 149 17.92 -15.94 -8.61
C ALA A 149 19.43 -15.86 -8.37
N ALA A 150 20.23 -15.86 -9.45
CA ALA A 150 21.68 -15.73 -9.38
C ALA A 150 22.13 -14.29 -9.08
N ASP A 151 21.36 -13.28 -9.51
CA ASP A 151 21.71 -11.87 -9.36
C ASP A 151 21.58 -11.36 -7.90
N HIS A 152 22.73 -10.94 -7.34
CA HIS A 152 22.79 -10.35 -6.01
C HIS A 152 22.06 -9.00 -5.88
N GLU A 153 22.03 -8.19 -6.95
CA GLU A 153 21.36 -6.89 -6.96
C GLU A 153 19.84 -7.08 -6.89
N VAL A 154 19.32 -8.09 -7.59
CA VAL A 154 17.90 -8.49 -7.50
C VAL A 154 17.55 -8.89 -6.07
N ARG A 155 18.35 -9.74 -5.42
CA ARG A 155 18.09 -10.15 -4.03
C ARG A 155 18.14 -8.98 -3.04
N ARG A 156 19.07 -8.04 -3.24
CA ARG A 156 19.19 -6.82 -2.42
C ARG A 156 17.99 -5.90 -2.64
N TYR A 157 17.55 -5.75 -3.88
CA TYR A 157 16.36 -4.97 -4.23
C TYR A 157 15.09 -5.54 -3.58
N LEU A 158 14.84 -6.85 -3.74
CA LEU A 158 13.69 -7.54 -3.15
C LEU A 158 13.67 -7.42 -1.62
N ARG A 159 14.83 -7.55 -0.98
CA ARG A 159 14.97 -7.26 0.46
C ARG A 159 14.62 -5.82 0.79
N GLY A 160 15.07 -4.86 0.00
CA GLY A 160 14.70 -3.45 0.17
C GLY A 160 13.19 -3.21 0.08
N VAL A 161 12.49 -3.92 -0.81
CA VAL A 161 11.02 -3.87 -0.89
C VAL A 161 10.38 -4.46 0.37
N ARG A 162 10.87 -5.60 0.88
CA ARG A 162 10.41 -6.18 2.17
C ARG A 162 10.61 -5.20 3.33
N ASP A 163 11.80 -4.60 3.43
CA ASP A 163 12.14 -3.64 4.48
C ASP A 163 11.27 -2.39 4.38
N TRP A 164 10.95 -1.95 3.16
CA TRP A 164 10.03 -0.85 2.92
C TRP A 164 8.60 -1.17 3.38
N ILE A 165 8.09 -2.38 3.12
CA ILE A 165 6.76 -2.81 3.63
C ILE A 165 6.77 -2.80 5.17
N ALA A 166 7.76 -3.48 5.77
CA ALA A 166 7.87 -3.58 7.22
C ALA A 166 8.01 -2.20 7.88
N GLY A 167 8.85 -1.34 7.31
CA GLY A 167 9.05 0.03 7.75
C GLY A 167 7.77 0.86 7.64
N SER A 168 7.04 0.75 6.52
CA SER A 168 5.78 1.49 6.31
C SER A 168 4.72 1.08 7.34
N VAL A 169 4.54 -0.22 7.58
CA VAL A 169 3.58 -0.72 8.58
C VAL A 169 4.03 -0.35 10.00
N ASN A 170 5.32 -0.45 10.33
CA ASN A 170 5.82 -0.05 11.64
C ASN A 170 5.60 1.44 11.90
N TRP A 171 5.91 2.26 10.91
CA TRP A 171 5.73 3.70 10.98
C TRP A 171 4.29 4.10 11.33
N LEU A 172 3.26 3.38 10.83
CA LEU A 172 1.85 3.65 11.18
C LEU A 172 1.56 3.60 12.70
N TYR A 173 2.31 2.79 13.44
CA TYR A 173 2.16 2.66 14.90
C TYR A 173 3.14 3.56 15.66
N GLU A 174 4.32 3.82 15.11
CA GLU A 174 5.35 4.61 15.78
C GLU A 174 5.09 6.12 15.65
N THR A 175 4.46 6.53 14.56
CA THR A 175 4.07 7.92 14.36
C THR A 175 2.85 8.29 15.21
N GLN A 176 2.87 9.48 15.79
CA GLN A 176 1.71 10.02 16.49
C GLN A 176 0.59 10.45 15.53
N LEU A 177 0.83 10.45 14.22
CA LEU A 177 -0.15 10.89 13.24
C LEU A 177 -1.45 10.11 13.32
N PHE A 178 -1.44 8.82 13.66
CA PHE A 178 -2.66 7.98 13.62
C PHE A 178 -3.19 7.58 14.98
N LEU A 179 -2.33 7.06 15.84
CA LEU A 179 -2.71 6.50 17.14
C LEU A 179 -2.31 7.39 18.33
N GLY A 180 -1.76 8.59 18.06
CA GLY A 180 -1.15 9.42 19.09
C GLY A 180 -0.03 8.65 19.81
N GLU A 181 0.01 8.73 21.13
CA GLU A 181 0.99 8.01 21.96
C GLU A 181 0.62 6.53 22.20
N LYS A 182 -0.53 6.07 21.68
CA LYS A 182 -1.09 4.73 21.98
C LYS A 182 -0.61 3.64 21.02
N GLY A 183 0.29 3.94 20.09
CA GLY A 183 0.74 2.98 19.07
C GLY A 183 1.26 1.65 19.64
N ASN A 184 2.06 1.72 20.71
CA ASN A 184 2.59 0.53 21.39
C ASN A 184 1.49 -0.29 22.08
N GLU A 185 0.51 0.38 22.69
CA GLU A 185 -0.63 -0.29 23.34
C GLU A 185 -1.50 -1.02 22.32
N VAL A 186 -1.85 -0.35 21.21
CA VAL A 186 -2.66 -0.96 20.15
C VAL A 186 -1.94 -2.16 19.55
N ARG A 187 -0.61 -2.07 19.34
CA ARG A 187 0.20 -3.20 18.87
C ARG A 187 0.21 -4.37 19.86
N ALA A 188 0.25 -4.10 21.15
CA ALA A 188 0.30 -5.13 22.19
C ALA A 188 -1.06 -5.81 22.42
N PHE A 189 -2.15 -5.05 22.42
CA PHE A 189 -3.48 -5.55 22.77
C PHE A 189 -4.35 -5.92 21.55
N GLY A 190 -4.07 -5.34 20.38
CA GLY A 190 -4.81 -5.63 19.15
C GLY A 190 -6.20 -4.97 19.07
N TRP A 191 -6.54 -4.06 19.97
CA TRP A 191 -7.79 -3.29 19.93
C TRP A 191 -7.56 -1.78 19.87
N VAL A 192 -8.50 -1.05 19.30
CA VAL A 192 -8.52 0.42 19.24
C VAL A 192 -9.95 0.92 19.38
N PHE A 193 -10.14 2.04 20.08
CA PHE A 193 -11.43 2.71 20.15
C PHE A 193 -11.58 3.65 18.96
N ILE A 194 -12.61 3.42 18.15
CA ILE A 194 -12.94 4.26 17.01
C ILE A 194 -14.04 5.24 17.45
N PRO A 195 -13.81 6.57 17.37
CA PRO A 195 -14.86 7.53 17.64
C PRO A 195 -15.92 7.45 16.52
N VAL A 196 -17.12 7.01 16.87
CA VAL A 196 -18.28 6.99 15.97
C VAL A 196 -19.16 8.20 16.32
N PRO A 197 -19.53 9.05 15.34
CA PRO A 197 -20.48 10.13 15.61
C PRO A 197 -21.80 9.55 16.14
N PRO A 198 -22.48 10.25 17.07
CA PRO A 198 -23.78 9.84 17.59
C PRO A 198 -24.87 9.80 16.52
#